data_AF-A0A1C6CV54-F1
#
_entry.id   AF-A0A1C6CV54-F1
#
_cell.length_a   1.000
_cell.length_b   1.000
_cell.length_c   1.000
_cell.angle_alpha   90.00
_cell.angle_beta   90.00
_cell.angle_gamma   90.00
#
_symmetry.space_group_name_H-M   'P 1'
#
loop_
_entity.id
_entity.type
_entity.pdbx_description
1 polymer ?
#
loop_
_entity_poly.entity_id
_entity_poly.type
_entity_poly.pdbx_seq_one_letter_code
_entity_poly.pdbx_strand_id
1 'polypeptide(L)'
;MDESFTPGNRSAGRNPPDVLPEMALPAAPLPPLVPEEPPQGPGPEPSTAFPFFPEESQLEPPDTEREPFSVAPLPPVTGRTELPGCPAGAPSIPPSPHYCTVRFFHAAAGLEPVRITVGPLLMTSGLAYGGRTGYTRISDGFRLVTVTSAYTPRTILFQQTLPFRAGELITMAVVHTSSGLDLLRISDLPCDNRPAGRACIRAVNLCYGSPALDIFLDDGRLVFSDVGYKEVTAFRQARPQEYGFSILQAAWLPTPYPTDIETVGDLPAVASYDDSSDYGGVRPLASFYLEAKANSIYSLYLLGRWDGAPPLQVQVVESL
;
A
#
# COMPACT_ATOMS: atom_id res chain seq x y z
N MET A 1 24.83 10.29 -78.10
CA MET A 1 25.45 10.45 -76.79
C MET A 1 24.38 10.97 -75.87
N ASP A 2 24.18 10.22 -74.79
CA ASP A 2 23.11 10.18 -73.79
C ASP A 2 22.76 11.57 -73.19
N GLU A 3 21.64 11.82 -72.50
CA GLU A 3 20.97 11.06 -71.45
C GLU A 3 19.49 11.46 -71.30
N SER A 4 18.75 10.59 -70.62
CA SER A 4 17.35 10.66 -70.23
C SER A 4 17.10 11.59 -69.02
N PHE A 5 15.96 12.28 -69.03
CA PHE A 5 15.37 12.88 -67.82
C PHE A 5 13.84 12.97 -67.96
N THR A 6 13.10 12.38 -67.02
CA THR A 6 11.66 12.58 -66.83
C THR A 6 11.41 13.22 -65.47
N PRO A 7 10.48 14.17 -65.39
CA PRO A 7 9.66 14.26 -64.18
C PRO A 7 8.19 14.62 -64.44
N GLY A 8 7.33 14.23 -63.49
CA GLY A 8 6.37 15.20 -62.95
C GLY A 8 4.89 14.82 -62.88
N ASN A 9 4.35 15.09 -61.68
CA ASN A 9 2.98 15.52 -61.33
C ASN A 9 1.90 14.47 -61.02
N ARG A 10 1.48 14.46 -59.74
CA ARG A 10 0.06 14.58 -59.36
C ARG A 10 -0.12 15.36 -58.05
N SER A 11 -0.94 16.40 -58.09
CA SER A 11 -1.58 17.03 -56.94
C SER A 11 -3.01 17.44 -57.25
N ALA A 12 -3.85 17.38 -56.21
CA ALA A 12 -5.11 18.10 -55.98
C ALA A 12 -6.39 17.57 -56.65
N GLY A 13 -7.43 17.44 -55.81
CA GLY A 13 -8.73 16.85 -56.11
C GLY A 13 -9.82 17.82 -56.57
N ARG A 14 -11.06 17.31 -56.64
CA ARG A 14 -12.35 17.97 -56.30
C ARG A 14 -13.53 17.05 -56.64
N ASN A 15 -14.54 17.07 -55.77
CA ASN A 15 -15.80 16.28 -55.72
C ASN A 15 -16.79 16.55 -56.88
N PRO A 16 -17.84 15.72 -57.02
CA PRO A 16 -19.19 16.17 -57.33
C PRO A 16 -20.21 15.93 -56.17
N PRO A 17 -21.40 16.58 -56.18
CA PRO A 17 -22.24 16.76 -54.99
C PRO A 17 -23.54 15.91 -54.92
N ASP A 18 -24.06 15.83 -53.69
CA ASP A 18 -25.46 15.81 -53.23
C ASP A 18 -26.52 14.86 -53.83
N VAL A 19 -26.91 13.86 -53.02
CA VAL A 19 -28.31 13.42 -52.85
C VAL A 19 -28.55 13.00 -51.39
N LEU A 20 -29.48 13.66 -50.71
CA LEU A 20 -30.16 13.25 -49.47
C LEU A 20 -31.57 13.92 -49.48
N PRO A 21 -32.57 13.50 -48.67
CA PRO A 21 -32.57 12.43 -47.66
C PRO A 21 -33.82 11.51 -47.73
N GLU A 22 -33.74 10.30 -47.16
CA GLU A 22 -34.93 9.60 -46.66
C GLU A 22 -34.66 9.17 -45.20
N MET A 23 -35.50 9.67 -44.30
CA MET A 23 -35.40 9.51 -42.86
C MET A 23 -35.94 8.13 -42.44
N ALA A 24 -35.06 7.25 -41.97
CA ALA A 24 -35.47 6.06 -41.24
C ALA A 24 -35.52 6.36 -39.73
N LEU A 25 -36.68 6.09 -39.14
CA LEU A 25 -37.02 6.27 -37.73
C LEU A 25 -36.13 5.39 -36.81
N PRO A 26 -35.88 5.82 -35.55
CA PRO A 26 -35.03 5.10 -34.61
C PRO A 26 -35.67 3.78 -34.16
N ALA A 27 -34.92 2.69 -34.28
CA ALA A 27 -35.28 1.40 -33.74
C ALA A 27 -35.42 1.48 -32.21
N ALA A 28 -36.62 1.17 -31.70
CA ALA A 28 -36.87 1.08 -30.27
C ALA A 28 -36.11 -0.11 -29.65
N PRO A 29 -35.50 0.05 -28.45
CA PRO A 29 -34.83 -1.04 -27.77
C PRO A 29 -35.85 -2.06 -27.25
N LEU A 30 -35.49 -3.35 -27.39
CA LEU A 30 -36.24 -4.49 -26.86
C LEU A 30 -36.36 -4.39 -25.32
N PRO A 31 -37.46 -4.87 -24.71
CA PRO A 31 -37.63 -4.85 -23.27
C PRO A 31 -36.60 -5.76 -22.56
N PRO A 32 -36.21 -5.42 -21.31
CA PRO A 32 -35.24 -6.22 -20.56
C PRO A 32 -35.78 -7.60 -20.22
N LEU A 33 -34.95 -8.63 -20.42
CA LEU A 33 -35.18 -10.00 -19.96
C LEU A 33 -35.20 -10.01 -18.42
N VAL A 34 -36.35 -10.36 -17.85
CA VAL A 34 -36.49 -10.65 -16.42
C VAL A 34 -35.80 -11.99 -16.14
N PRO A 35 -34.94 -12.11 -15.11
CA PRO A 35 -34.40 -13.42 -14.71
C PRO A 35 -35.55 -14.30 -14.20
N GLU A 36 -35.72 -15.49 -14.78
CA GLU A 36 -36.56 -16.54 -14.19
C GLU A 36 -35.98 -16.94 -12.82
N GLU A 37 -36.82 -16.81 -11.79
CA GLU A 37 -36.55 -17.29 -10.44
C GLU A 37 -36.62 -18.83 -10.43
N PRO A 38 -35.68 -19.52 -9.74
CA PRO A 38 -35.64 -20.98 -9.74
C PRO A 38 -36.85 -21.59 -9.01
N PRO A 39 -37.26 -22.83 -9.36
CA PRO A 39 -38.37 -23.49 -8.69
C PRO A 39 -38.06 -23.73 -7.20
N GLN A 40 -38.92 -23.18 -6.35
CA GLN A 40 -38.90 -23.34 -4.90
C GLN A 40 -39.19 -24.81 -4.53
N GLY A 41 -38.20 -25.47 -3.92
CA GLY A 41 -38.38 -26.73 -3.18
C GLY A 41 -38.80 -26.45 -1.73
N PRO A 42 -39.55 -27.35 -1.08
CA PRO A 42 -40.14 -27.07 0.22
C PRO A 42 -39.08 -27.19 1.32
N GLY A 43 -38.85 -26.10 2.05
CA GLY A 43 -38.24 -26.11 3.37
C GLY A 43 -39.30 -25.77 4.42
N PRO A 44 -39.34 -26.52 5.53
CA PRO A 44 -39.28 -25.84 6.81
C PRO A 44 -38.36 -26.57 7.80
N GLU A 45 -37.39 -25.85 8.37
CA GLU A 45 -37.31 -25.56 9.81
C GLU A 45 -35.97 -24.89 10.18
N PRO A 46 -35.97 -23.88 11.06
CA PRO A 46 -34.75 -23.23 11.54
C PRO A 46 -34.11 -24.06 12.66
N SER A 47 -33.02 -24.78 12.33
CA SER A 47 -32.13 -25.33 13.35
C SER A 47 -31.34 -24.19 14.02
N THR A 48 -31.89 -23.71 15.13
CA THR A 48 -31.24 -22.76 16.02
C THR A 48 -30.48 -23.57 17.06
N ALA A 49 -29.22 -23.91 16.78
CA ALA A 49 -28.32 -24.54 17.74
C ALA A 49 -27.32 -23.50 18.25
N PHE A 50 -27.77 -22.68 19.21
CA PHE A 50 -26.86 -22.02 20.14
C PHE A 50 -26.31 -23.09 21.11
N PRO A 51 -25.03 -23.04 21.52
CA PRO A 51 -24.58 -23.87 22.62
C PRO A 51 -25.31 -23.45 23.91
N PHE A 52 -26.02 -24.42 24.47
CA PHE A 52 -26.70 -24.35 25.77
C PHE A 52 -25.65 -24.15 26.87
N PHE A 53 -25.68 -23.02 27.57
CA PHE A 53 -25.00 -22.87 28.86
C PHE A 53 -25.89 -23.51 29.93
N PRO A 54 -25.36 -24.35 30.83
CA PRO A 54 -26.16 -24.91 31.91
C PRO A 54 -26.56 -23.79 32.88
N GLU A 55 -27.86 -23.83 33.19
CA GLU A 55 -28.62 -23.04 34.16
C GLU A 55 -27.85 -22.84 35.48
N GLU A 56 -27.46 -21.60 35.78
CA GLU A 56 -27.00 -21.24 37.12
C GLU A 56 -28.20 -21.31 38.07
N SER A 57 -28.04 -22.19 39.05
CA SER A 57 -28.92 -22.34 40.20
C SER A 57 -29.21 -20.99 40.86
N GLN A 58 -30.49 -20.68 40.99
CA GLN A 58 -31.04 -19.75 41.95
C GLN A 58 -30.47 -20.05 43.35
N LEU A 59 -29.56 -19.21 43.81
CA LEU A 59 -29.17 -19.11 45.21
C LEU A 59 -29.58 -17.72 45.67
N GLU A 60 -30.64 -17.68 46.48
CA GLU A 60 -31.06 -16.52 47.26
C GLU A 60 -29.89 -15.99 48.10
N PRO A 61 -29.80 -14.66 48.31
CA PRO A 61 -28.73 -14.09 49.12
C PRO A 61 -28.96 -14.42 50.60
N PRO A 62 -27.95 -14.89 51.35
CA PRO A 62 -28.07 -14.87 52.80
C PRO A 62 -27.93 -13.43 53.28
N ASP A 63 -28.98 -12.94 53.94
CA ASP A 63 -28.94 -11.82 54.87
C ASP A 63 -27.77 -12.03 55.83
N THR A 64 -26.79 -11.13 55.81
CA THR A 64 -25.84 -10.98 56.90
C THR A 64 -25.44 -9.51 57.01
N GLU A 65 -26.15 -8.85 57.91
CA GLU A 65 -25.73 -7.74 58.76
C GLU A 65 -24.65 -6.79 58.21
N ARG A 66 -25.14 -5.60 57.88
CA ARG A 66 -24.43 -4.41 57.43
C ARG A 66 -23.58 -3.82 58.57
N GLU A 67 -22.33 -4.21 58.67
CA GLU A 67 -21.33 -3.47 59.44
C GLU A 67 -20.94 -2.17 58.68
N PRO A 68 -20.93 -0.99 59.32
CA PRO A 68 -20.60 0.25 58.64
C PRO A 68 -19.09 0.32 58.41
N PHE A 69 -18.64 0.13 57.17
CA PHE A 69 -17.27 0.44 56.79
C PHE A 69 -17.04 1.94 57.05
N SER A 70 -16.25 2.26 58.06
CA SER A 70 -15.81 3.63 58.34
C SER A 70 -14.94 4.11 57.18
N VAL A 71 -15.48 5.01 56.35
CA VAL A 71 -14.69 5.75 55.37
C VAL A 71 -13.83 6.75 56.14
N ALA A 72 -12.55 6.43 56.33
CA ALA A 72 -11.58 7.41 56.81
C ALA A 72 -11.48 8.55 55.78
N PRO A 73 -11.59 9.84 56.17
CA PRO A 73 -11.39 10.94 55.24
C PRO A 73 -9.93 10.94 54.75
N LEU A 74 -9.74 11.08 53.44
CA LEU A 74 -8.41 11.38 52.88
C LEU A 74 -7.90 12.70 53.51
N PRO A 75 -6.67 12.76 54.02
CA PRO A 75 -6.13 13.99 54.57
C PRO A 75 -5.97 15.04 53.46
N PRO A 76 -6.14 16.34 53.77
CA PRO A 76 -5.94 17.39 52.78
C PRO A 76 -4.48 17.39 52.31
N VAL A 77 -4.26 17.26 51.00
CA VAL A 77 -2.94 17.42 50.39
C VAL A 77 -2.49 18.86 50.59
N THR A 78 -1.72 19.07 51.64
CA THR A 78 -0.95 20.28 51.91
C THR A 78 0.46 19.83 52.26
N GLY A 79 1.42 20.25 51.43
CA GLY A 79 2.84 19.99 51.66
C GLY A 79 3.47 19.17 50.54
N ARG A 80 4.25 19.84 49.69
CA ARG A 80 5.39 19.22 49.02
C ARG A 80 6.28 18.62 50.11
N THR A 81 6.21 17.32 50.30
CA THR A 81 7.28 16.58 50.97
C THR A 81 8.40 16.45 49.96
N GLU A 82 9.39 17.35 50.04
CA GLU A 82 10.68 17.08 49.41
C GLU A 82 11.21 15.76 50.00
N LEU A 83 11.29 14.74 49.15
CA LEU A 83 11.92 13.48 49.48
C LEU A 83 13.40 13.76 49.85
N PRO A 84 13.88 13.32 51.02
CA PRO A 84 15.28 13.45 51.36
C PRO A 84 16.11 12.56 50.43
N GLY A 85 16.90 13.18 49.56
CA GLY A 85 18.01 12.54 48.86
C GLY A 85 17.63 11.65 47.67
N CYS A 86 17.01 12.21 46.63
CA CYS A 86 17.26 11.69 45.29
C CYS A 86 18.70 12.09 44.89
N PRO A 87 19.63 11.15 44.60
CA PRO A 87 20.92 11.52 44.04
C PRO A 87 20.65 12.28 42.74
N ALA A 88 21.23 13.48 42.63
CA ALA A 88 21.25 14.28 41.41
C ALA A 88 21.95 13.48 40.31
N GLY A 89 21.18 12.70 39.55
CA GLY A 89 21.71 11.74 38.60
C GLY A 89 20.72 10.70 38.07
N ALA A 90 19.42 10.78 38.43
CA ALA A 90 18.42 9.98 37.74
C ALA A 90 18.45 10.36 36.25
N PRO A 91 18.61 9.38 35.32
CA PRO A 91 18.53 9.69 33.90
C PRO A 91 17.16 10.30 33.66
N SER A 92 17.15 11.56 33.21
CA SER A 92 15.92 12.19 32.74
C SER A 92 15.33 11.26 31.68
N ILE A 93 14.19 10.64 31.97
CA ILE A 93 13.43 9.92 30.94
C ILE A 93 13.16 10.99 29.88
N PRO A 94 13.70 10.86 28.66
CA PRO A 94 13.43 11.85 27.63
C PRO A 94 11.91 11.91 27.46
N PRO A 95 11.31 13.11 27.34
CA PRO A 95 9.87 13.21 27.13
C PRO A 95 9.51 12.33 25.94
N SER A 96 8.54 11.42 26.15
CA SER A 96 8.07 10.57 25.07
C SER A 96 7.53 11.47 23.96
N PRO A 97 7.87 11.21 22.69
CA PRO A 97 7.45 12.07 21.61
C PRO A 97 5.92 12.05 21.50
N HIS A 98 5.25 13.15 21.85
CA HIS A 98 3.80 13.35 21.67
C HIS A 98 3.42 13.62 20.20
N TYR A 99 4.15 13.00 19.27
CA TYR A 99 3.97 13.21 17.84
C TYR A 99 4.27 11.93 17.05
N CYS A 100 3.58 11.81 15.92
CA CYS A 100 3.88 10.90 14.82
C CYS A 100 4.63 11.67 13.73
N THR A 101 5.64 11.06 13.13
CA THR A 101 6.34 11.60 11.96
C THR A 101 5.78 10.93 10.70
N VAL A 102 5.10 11.68 9.85
CA VAL A 102 4.40 11.14 8.68
C VAL A 102 4.79 11.87 7.40
N ARG A 103 4.89 11.10 6.30
CA ARG A 103 4.86 11.62 4.92
C ARG A 103 3.71 11.00 4.15
N PHE A 104 3.29 11.66 3.07
CA PHE A 104 2.28 11.14 2.16
C PHE A 104 2.91 10.72 0.84
N PHE A 105 2.36 9.68 0.23
CA PHE A 105 2.80 9.15 -1.05
C PHE A 105 1.58 8.94 -1.96
N HIS A 106 1.65 9.40 -3.21
CA HIS A 106 0.55 9.22 -4.14
C HIS A 106 0.78 8.02 -5.06
N ALA A 107 0.09 6.91 -4.80
CA ALA A 107 0.18 5.67 -5.58
C ALA A 107 -1.09 5.34 -6.40
N ALA A 108 -2.17 6.11 -6.26
CA ALA A 108 -3.40 5.90 -7.02
C ALA A 108 -3.24 6.20 -8.53
N ALA A 109 -2.94 5.17 -9.33
CA ALA A 109 -2.75 5.27 -10.77
C ALA A 109 -3.94 5.92 -11.50
N GLY A 110 -3.65 6.87 -12.40
CA GLY A 110 -4.67 7.57 -13.19
C GLY A 110 -5.49 8.63 -12.43
N LEU A 111 -5.23 8.83 -11.14
CA LEU A 111 -5.82 9.94 -10.38
C LEU A 111 -5.02 11.23 -10.64
N GLU A 112 -5.74 12.34 -10.72
CA GLU A 112 -5.15 13.68 -10.78
C GLU A 112 -4.37 14.04 -9.51
N PRO A 113 -3.48 15.06 -9.55
CA PRO A 113 -2.78 15.51 -8.35
C PRO A 113 -3.75 15.82 -7.20
N VAL A 114 -3.36 15.43 -5.99
CA VAL A 114 -4.21 15.54 -4.81
C VAL A 114 -3.71 16.56 -3.81
N ARG A 115 -4.64 17.23 -3.15
CA ARG A 115 -4.41 18.05 -1.97
C ARG A 115 -4.68 17.19 -0.74
N ILE A 116 -3.79 17.25 0.26
CA ILE A 116 -3.91 16.46 1.49
C ILE A 116 -3.81 17.36 2.70
N THR A 117 -4.78 17.23 3.61
CA THR A 117 -4.80 17.91 4.91
C THR A 117 -4.96 16.90 6.05
N VAL A 118 -4.31 17.15 7.18
CA VAL A 118 -4.50 16.40 8.43
C VAL A 118 -5.03 17.37 9.49
N GLY A 119 -6.33 17.29 9.78
CA GLY A 119 -7.05 18.30 10.53
C GLY A 119 -6.89 19.68 9.86
N PRO A 120 -6.44 20.72 10.58
CA PRO A 120 -6.21 22.04 9.99
C PRO A 120 -4.87 22.15 9.22
N LEU A 121 -3.98 21.16 9.33
CA LEU A 121 -2.64 21.22 8.75
C LEU A 121 -2.67 20.83 7.27
N LEU A 122 -2.16 21.71 6.40
CA LEU A 122 -1.91 21.39 4.99
C LEU A 122 -0.61 20.61 4.84
N MET A 123 -0.69 19.38 4.34
CA MET A 123 0.49 18.55 4.07
C MET A 123 1.05 18.83 2.67
N THR A 124 0.15 19.02 1.69
CA THR A 124 0.49 19.32 0.30
C THR A 124 -0.73 19.85 -0.44
N SER A 125 -0.52 20.78 -1.37
CA SER A 125 -1.57 21.36 -2.21
C SER A 125 -1.75 20.66 -3.56
N GLY A 126 -0.84 19.80 -3.96
CA GLY A 126 -0.83 19.19 -5.29
C GLY A 126 0.25 18.11 -5.42
N LEU A 127 0.10 17.02 -4.67
CA LEU A 127 0.96 15.85 -4.79
C LEU A 127 0.61 15.13 -6.09
N ALA A 128 1.52 15.06 -7.04
CA ALA A 128 1.34 14.31 -8.28
C ALA A 128 1.53 12.79 -8.04
N TYR A 129 0.99 11.97 -8.94
CA TYR A 129 1.22 10.52 -8.95
C TYR A 129 2.72 10.17 -8.95
N GLY A 130 3.12 9.21 -8.11
CA GLY A 130 4.54 8.87 -7.85
C GLY A 130 5.28 9.90 -6.99
N GLY A 131 4.63 11.00 -6.61
CA GLY A 131 5.18 12.02 -5.73
C GLY A 131 5.05 11.65 -4.25
N ARG A 132 6.00 12.12 -3.44
CA ARG A 132 5.99 12.03 -1.97
C ARG A 132 6.22 13.39 -1.33
N THR A 133 5.62 13.62 -0.17
CA THR A 133 5.94 14.78 0.66
C THR A 133 7.22 14.55 1.46
N GLY A 134 7.75 15.62 2.05
CA GLY A 134 8.67 15.49 3.19
C GLY A 134 7.96 14.91 4.41
N TYR A 135 8.75 14.51 5.40
CA TYR A 135 8.24 14.12 6.71
C TYR A 135 7.83 15.35 7.51
N THR A 136 6.66 15.29 8.11
CA THR A 136 6.12 16.31 9.00
C THR A 136 5.67 15.68 10.31
N ARG A 137 5.90 16.37 11.42
CA ARG A 137 5.43 15.94 12.73
C ARG A 137 3.98 16.35 12.92
N ILE A 138 3.15 15.41 13.33
CA ILE A 138 1.74 15.62 13.66
C ILE A 138 1.54 15.15 15.10
N SER A 139 0.82 15.94 15.89
CA SER A 139 0.48 15.56 17.26
C SER A 139 -0.29 14.24 17.29
N ASP A 140 0.06 13.39 18.24
CA ASP A 140 -0.55 12.07 18.41
C ASP A 140 -2.06 12.15 18.67
N GLY A 141 -2.74 11.03 18.44
CA GLY A 141 -4.19 10.88 18.56
C GLY A 141 -4.90 10.68 17.22
N PHE A 142 -6.23 10.69 17.27
CA PHE A 142 -7.08 10.56 16.09
C PHE A 142 -7.18 11.90 15.36
N ARG A 143 -6.83 11.90 14.07
CA ARG A 143 -6.85 13.10 13.22
C ARG A 143 -7.64 12.81 11.95
N LEU A 144 -8.47 13.75 11.55
CA LEU A 144 -9.17 13.72 10.28
C LEU A 144 -8.17 13.91 9.14
N VAL A 145 -8.03 12.93 8.26
CA VAL A 145 -7.27 13.06 7.02
C VAL A 145 -8.24 13.26 5.88
N THR A 146 -8.04 14.33 5.12
CA THR A 146 -8.86 14.66 3.95
C THR A 146 -7.96 14.74 2.73
N VAL A 147 -8.32 13.98 1.69
CA VAL A 147 -7.72 14.02 0.37
C VAL A 147 -8.75 14.63 -0.57
N THR A 148 -8.39 15.73 -1.22
CA THR A 148 -9.23 16.42 -2.20
C THR A 148 -8.52 16.55 -3.52
N SER A 149 -9.27 16.84 -4.59
CA SER A 149 -8.68 17.22 -5.88
C SER A 149 -7.82 18.47 -5.72
N ALA A 150 -6.61 18.48 -6.28
CA ALA A 150 -5.78 19.69 -6.30
C ALA A 150 -6.36 20.77 -7.24
N TYR A 151 -7.05 20.36 -8.31
CA TYR A 151 -7.69 21.29 -9.25
C TYR A 151 -9.01 21.84 -8.72
N THR A 152 -9.79 21.00 -8.03
CA THR A 152 -11.07 21.38 -7.43
C THR A 152 -11.09 21.04 -5.94
N PRO A 153 -10.49 21.88 -5.06
CA PRO A 153 -10.34 21.57 -3.63
C PRO A 153 -11.64 21.31 -2.84
N ARG A 154 -12.80 21.64 -3.43
CA ARG A 154 -14.12 21.34 -2.86
C ARG A 154 -14.55 19.88 -3.06
N THR A 155 -13.94 19.17 -4.00
CA THR A 155 -14.23 17.76 -4.29
C THR A 155 -13.43 16.87 -3.34
N ILE A 156 -14.12 16.24 -2.40
CA ILE A 156 -13.54 15.30 -1.44
C ILE A 156 -13.43 13.94 -2.12
N LEU A 157 -12.21 13.41 -2.20
CA LEU A 157 -11.91 12.11 -2.80
C LEU A 157 -11.80 11.01 -1.73
N PHE A 158 -11.29 11.37 -0.55
CA PHE A 158 -11.23 10.51 0.63
C PHE A 158 -11.29 11.38 1.89
N GLN A 159 -11.98 10.90 2.92
CA GLN A 159 -12.04 11.56 4.21
C GLN A 159 -12.26 10.53 5.32
N GLN A 160 -11.30 10.40 6.23
CA GLN A 160 -11.39 9.47 7.36
C GLN A 160 -10.59 9.96 8.56
N THR A 161 -11.08 9.67 9.76
CA THR A 161 -10.32 9.88 11.00
C THR A 161 -9.39 8.69 11.23
N LEU A 162 -8.08 8.94 11.24
CA LEU A 162 -7.04 7.92 11.38
C LEU A 162 -6.22 8.11 12.67
N PRO A 163 -5.74 7.02 13.29
CA PRO A 163 -4.86 7.10 14.45
C PRO A 163 -3.42 7.43 14.03
N PHE A 164 -2.83 8.42 14.70
CA PHE A 164 -1.41 8.75 14.64
C PHE A 164 -0.81 8.51 16.03
N ARG A 165 0.10 7.54 16.19
CA ARG A 165 0.65 7.24 17.51
C ARG A 165 2.00 7.90 17.74
N ALA A 166 2.24 8.27 18.99
CA ALA A 166 3.51 8.78 19.49
C ALA A 166 4.69 7.88 19.06
N GLY A 167 5.75 8.50 18.50
CA GLY A 167 6.99 7.81 18.13
C GLY A 167 6.97 7.08 16.78
N GLU A 168 5.83 7.04 16.09
CA GLU A 168 5.75 6.36 14.80
C GLU A 168 6.41 7.17 13.68
N LEU A 169 7.10 6.46 12.78
CA LEU A 169 7.61 6.97 11.51
C LEU A 169 6.88 6.23 10.38
N ILE A 170 6.05 6.92 9.61
CA ILE A 170 5.14 6.28 8.65
C ILE A 170 5.03 7.02 7.31
N THR A 171 4.74 6.25 6.27
CA THR A 171 4.23 6.73 4.99
C THR A 171 2.75 6.40 4.88
N MET A 172 1.93 7.40 4.60
CA MET A 172 0.52 7.22 4.23
C MET A 172 0.40 7.27 2.70
N ALA A 173 0.16 6.12 2.07
CA ALA A 173 0.04 6.02 0.61
C ALA A 173 -1.43 6.12 0.17
N VAL A 174 -1.73 7.06 -0.72
CA VAL A 174 -3.04 7.17 -1.40
C VAL A 174 -3.11 6.06 -2.45
N VAL A 175 -4.06 5.15 -2.28
CA VAL A 175 -4.21 3.94 -3.10
C VAL A 175 -5.64 3.75 -3.57
N HIS A 176 -5.83 3.00 -4.66
CA HIS A 176 -7.16 2.61 -5.14
C HIS A 176 -7.70 1.40 -4.38
N THR A 177 -9.02 1.28 -4.36
CA THR A 177 -9.80 0.14 -3.87
C THR A 177 -10.97 -0.12 -4.80
N SER A 178 -11.66 -1.23 -4.61
CA SER A 178 -12.87 -1.55 -5.37
C SER A 178 -13.98 -0.50 -5.22
N SER A 179 -13.99 0.29 -4.14
CA SER A 179 -15.02 1.28 -3.83
C SER A 179 -14.55 2.74 -3.92
N GLY A 180 -13.31 3.01 -4.35
CA GLY A 180 -12.76 4.36 -4.43
C GLY A 180 -11.32 4.44 -3.93
N LEU A 181 -11.00 5.47 -3.15
CA LEU A 181 -9.66 5.67 -2.59
C LEU A 181 -9.57 5.22 -1.12
N ASP A 182 -8.35 4.91 -0.72
CA ASP A 182 -7.99 4.54 0.65
C ASP A 182 -6.58 5.05 0.98
N LEU A 183 -6.22 5.07 2.27
CA LEU A 183 -4.89 5.38 2.74
C LEU A 183 -4.23 4.14 3.34
N LEU A 184 -3.27 3.59 2.61
CA LEU A 184 -2.43 2.51 3.12
C LEU A 184 -1.37 3.09 4.06
N ARG A 185 -1.37 2.59 5.30
CA ARG A 185 -0.39 2.97 6.31
C ARG A 185 0.82 2.04 6.26
N ILE A 186 1.99 2.59 5.94
CA ILE A 186 3.25 1.86 5.80
C ILE A 186 4.21 2.33 6.91
N SER A 187 4.74 1.38 7.69
CA SER A 187 5.79 1.67 8.66
C SER A 187 7.09 1.99 7.93
N ASP A 188 7.74 3.09 8.29
CA ASP A 188 9.08 3.46 7.81
C ASP A 188 10.14 3.20 8.89
N LEU A 189 9.83 2.36 9.88
CA LEU A 189 10.84 1.87 10.81
C LEU A 189 11.96 1.17 10.03
N PRO A 190 13.23 1.41 10.40
CA PRO A 190 14.36 0.81 9.73
C PRO A 190 14.36 -0.71 9.91
N CYS A 191 15.16 -1.41 9.11
CA CYS A 191 15.41 -2.82 9.35
C CYS A 191 16.11 -3.03 10.70
N ASP A 192 15.42 -3.68 11.64
CA ASP A 192 16.01 -4.06 12.93
C ASP A 192 17.11 -5.13 12.72
N ASN A 193 18.15 -5.11 13.56
CA ASN A 193 19.27 -6.07 13.53
C ASN A 193 20.13 -6.10 12.25
N ARG A 194 20.39 -4.94 11.64
CA ARG A 194 21.31 -4.82 10.49
C ARG A 194 22.78 -5.05 10.90
N PRO A 195 23.49 -6.07 10.39
CA PRO A 195 24.96 -6.11 10.46
C PRO A 195 25.52 -4.86 9.78
N ALA A 196 26.50 -4.21 10.43
CA ALA A 196 27.12 -3.01 9.87
C ALA A 196 27.60 -3.26 8.43
N GLY A 197 27.35 -2.30 7.54
CA GLY A 197 27.83 -2.36 6.16
C GLY A 197 26.87 -3.00 5.15
N ARG A 198 25.66 -3.40 5.54
CA ARG A 198 24.65 -3.97 4.62
C ARG A 198 23.57 -2.96 4.24
N ALA A 199 22.99 -3.14 3.06
CA ALA A 199 21.76 -2.47 2.65
C ALA A 199 20.54 -3.28 3.10
N CYS A 200 19.39 -2.63 3.26
CA CYS A 200 18.10 -3.29 3.47
C CYS A 200 17.15 -2.92 2.34
N ILE A 201 16.51 -3.92 1.74
CA ILE A 201 15.61 -3.75 0.60
C ILE A 201 14.27 -4.40 0.97
N ARG A 202 13.16 -3.71 0.70
CA ARG A 202 11.81 -4.28 0.74
C ARG A 202 11.04 -3.91 -0.51
N ALA A 203 10.06 -4.71 -0.87
CA ALA A 203 9.07 -4.38 -1.87
C ALA A 203 7.74 -3.96 -1.25
N VAL A 204 7.06 -3.03 -1.92
CA VAL A 204 5.69 -2.59 -1.61
C VAL A 204 4.89 -2.62 -2.89
N ASN A 205 3.89 -3.50 -2.98
CA ASN A 205 3.06 -3.58 -4.18
C ASN A 205 1.86 -2.65 -4.09
N LEU A 206 1.90 -1.54 -4.82
CA LEU A 206 0.81 -0.58 -4.97
C LEU A 206 0.32 -0.51 -6.43
N CYS A 207 0.58 -1.54 -7.24
CA CYS A 207 0.05 -1.65 -8.59
C CYS A 207 -1.42 -2.07 -8.52
N TYR A 208 -2.33 -1.14 -8.82
CA TYR A 208 -3.75 -1.40 -8.64
C TYR A 208 -4.25 -2.48 -9.61
N GLY A 209 -4.97 -3.45 -9.06
CA GLY A 209 -5.54 -4.56 -9.81
C GLY A 209 -4.53 -5.62 -10.23
N SER A 210 -3.27 -5.56 -9.79
CA SER A 210 -2.29 -6.58 -10.11
C SER A 210 -2.64 -7.91 -9.42
N PRO A 211 -2.33 -9.06 -10.05
CA PRO A 211 -2.13 -10.29 -9.30
C PRO A 211 -0.93 -10.12 -8.35
N ALA A 212 -0.66 -11.16 -7.57
CA ALA A 212 0.58 -11.23 -6.80
C ALA A 212 1.79 -11.22 -7.76
N LEU A 213 2.88 -10.60 -7.31
CA LEU A 213 4.07 -10.38 -8.11
C LEU A 213 5.28 -11.03 -7.45
N ASP A 214 6.11 -11.69 -8.27
CA ASP A 214 7.41 -12.20 -7.88
C ASP A 214 8.50 -11.22 -8.34
N ILE A 215 9.50 -11.02 -7.49
CA ILE A 215 10.63 -10.12 -7.74
C ILE A 215 11.89 -10.96 -7.67
N PHE A 216 12.59 -11.05 -8.79
CA PHE A 216 13.82 -11.81 -8.95
C PHE A 216 15.01 -10.89 -9.15
N LEU A 217 16.20 -11.39 -8.84
CA LEU A 217 17.46 -10.85 -9.34
C LEU A 217 17.69 -11.35 -10.76
N ASP A 218 18.43 -10.59 -11.56
CA ASP A 218 18.74 -10.96 -12.95
C ASP A 218 19.52 -12.29 -13.09
N ASP A 219 20.12 -12.79 -12.01
CA ASP A 219 20.74 -14.12 -11.93
C ASP A 219 19.73 -15.25 -11.64
N GLY A 220 18.42 -14.97 -11.71
CA GLY A 220 17.33 -15.94 -11.56
C GLY A 220 16.92 -16.22 -10.12
N ARG A 221 17.54 -15.57 -9.13
CA ARG A 221 17.27 -15.81 -7.70
C ARG A 221 16.01 -15.07 -7.26
N LEU A 222 15.05 -15.79 -6.70
CA LEU A 222 13.81 -15.22 -6.16
C LEU A 222 14.09 -14.42 -4.88
N VAL A 223 13.71 -13.14 -4.89
CA VAL A 223 13.88 -12.24 -3.75
C VAL A 223 12.57 -12.13 -2.98
N PHE A 224 11.50 -11.69 -3.62
CA PHE A 224 10.19 -11.58 -2.98
C PHE A 224 9.19 -12.40 -3.77
N SER A 225 8.48 -13.28 -3.09
CA SER A 225 7.48 -14.18 -3.68
C SER A 225 6.08 -13.72 -3.31
N ASP A 226 5.14 -13.89 -4.22
CA ASP A 226 3.70 -13.74 -3.97
C ASP A 226 3.32 -12.39 -3.35
N VAL A 227 3.94 -11.29 -3.80
CA VAL A 227 3.70 -9.95 -3.22
C VAL A 227 2.36 -9.40 -3.71
N GLY A 228 1.33 -9.51 -2.88
CA GLY A 228 -0.03 -9.10 -3.20
C GLY A 228 -0.25 -7.58 -3.19
N TYR A 229 -1.35 -7.12 -3.79
CA TYR A 229 -1.70 -5.69 -3.78
C TYR A 229 -1.88 -5.16 -2.34
N LYS A 230 -1.29 -3.98 -2.06
CA LYS A 230 -1.13 -3.35 -0.74
C LYS A 230 -0.20 -4.08 0.23
N GLU A 231 0.48 -5.13 -0.19
CA GLU A 231 1.43 -5.84 0.66
C GLU A 231 2.73 -5.04 0.82
N VAL A 232 3.25 -5.06 2.05
CA VAL A 232 4.58 -4.55 2.42
C VAL A 232 5.38 -5.75 2.91
N THR A 233 6.39 -6.13 2.14
CA THR A 233 7.27 -7.26 2.49
C THR A 233 8.18 -6.93 3.68
N ALA A 234 8.68 -7.97 4.35
CA ALA A 234 9.78 -7.83 5.28
C ALA A 234 11.05 -7.37 4.55
N PHE A 235 11.93 -6.66 5.27
CA PHE A 235 13.23 -6.28 4.72
C PHE A 235 14.12 -7.49 4.49
N ARG A 236 14.86 -7.48 3.37
CA ARG A 236 15.98 -8.38 3.10
C ARG A 236 17.28 -7.61 3.09
N GLN A 237 18.33 -8.26 3.58
CA GLN A 237 19.66 -7.68 3.61
C GLN A 237 20.39 -7.93 2.29
N ALA A 238 21.13 -6.93 1.82
CA ALA A 238 21.92 -7.00 0.60
C ALA A 238 23.32 -6.43 0.84
N ARG A 239 24.31 -6.96 0.11
CA ARG A 239 25.68 -6.43 0.12
C ARG A 239 25.72 -5.12 -0.67
N PRO A 240 26.68 -4.23 -0.38
CA PRO A 240 26.85 -3.03 -1.20
C PRO A 240 27.36 -3.41 -2.60
N GLN A 241 26.49 -3.34 -3.61
CA GLN A 241 26.78 -3.60 -5.02
C GLN A 241 25.59 -3.20 -5.89
N GLU A 242 25.76 -3.27 -7.21
CA GLU A 242 24.65 -3.18 -8.15
C GLU A 242 23.86 -4.48 -8.22
N TYR A 243 22.53 -4.36 -8.22
CA TYR A 243 21.60 -5.46 -8.42
C TYR A 243 20.66 -5.11 -9.56
N GLY A 244 20.54 -6.03 -10.52
CA GLY A 244 19.47 -6.00 -11.50
C GLY A 244 18.28 -6.80 -11.00
N PHE A 245 17.09 -6.22 -11.09
CA PHE A 245 15.84 -6.82 -10.65
C PHE A 245 14.87 -6.96 -11.82
N SER A 246 14.13 -8.05 -11.81
CA SER A 246 13.09 -8.35 -12.78
C SER A 246 11.80 -8.77 -12.07
N ILE A 247 10.67 -8.19 -12.48
CA ILE A 247 9.36 -8.44 -11.88
C ILE A 247 8.54 -9.30 -12.82
N LEU A 248 7.99 -10.38 -12.28
CA LEU A 248 7.11 -11.29 -12.98
C LEU A 248 5.79 -11.43 -12.22
N GLN A 249 4.76 -11.90 -12.91
CA GLN A 249 3.54 -12.33 -12.23
C GLN A 249 3.86 -13.58 -11.43
N ALA A 250 3.41 -13.65 -10.18
CA ALA A 250 3.60 -14.83 -9.35
C ALA A 250 2.93 -16.04 -10.01
N ALA A 251 3.70 -17.12 -10.16
CA ALA A 251 3.17 -18.37 -10.69
C ALA A 251 2.38 -19.11 -9.60
N TRP A 252 1.27 -19.75 -9.96
CA TRP A 252 0.49 -20.62 -9.06
C TRP A 252 1.19 -21.94 -8.69
N LEU A 253 2.51 -22.02 -8.88
CA LEU A 253 3.33 -23.17 -8.52
C LEU A 253 3.96 -22.90 -7.15
N PRO A 254 4.07 -23.90 -6.25
CA PRO A 254 4.80 -23.73 -5.00
C PRO A 254 6.25 -23.38 -5.33
N THR A 255 6.62 -22.12 -5.09
CA THR A 255 8.00 -21.64 -5.27
C THR A 255 8.87 -22.20 -4.14
N PRO A 256 10.13 -22.58 -4.42
CA PRO A 256 11.05 -23.00 -3.37
C PRO A 256 11.27 -21.84 -2.38
N TYR A 257 11.36 -22.19 -1.10
CA TYR A 257 11.34 -21.28 0.05
C TYR A 257 12.06 -19.94 -0.14
N PRO A 258 11.45 -18.81 0.30
CA PRO A 258 12.09 -17.50 0.29
C PRO A 258 13.38 -17.49 1.13
N THR A 259 14.53 -17.36 0.49
CA THR A 259 15.85 -17.22 1.15
C THR A 259 16.29 -15.76 1.15
N ASP A 260 17.11 -15.35 2.11
CA ASP A 260 17.69 -14.01 2.13
C ASP A 260 18.60 -13.79 0.91
N ILE A 261 18.64 -12.56 0.37
CA ILE A 261 19.49 -12.20 -0.80
C ILE A 261 20.96 -12.61 -0.58
N GLU A 262 21.42 -12.57 0.67
CA GLU A 262 22.77 -13.01 1.07
C GLU A 262 22.95 -14.53 1.05
N THR A 263 21.95 -15.30 1.48
CA THR A 263 22.02 -16.77 1.43
C THR A 263 21.97 -17.30 0.01
N VAL A 264 21.54 -16.51 -0.96
CA VAL A 264 21.58 -16.94 -2.35
C VAL A 264 22.98 -16.87 -2.97
N GLY A 265 23.98 -16.33 -2.26
CA GLY A 265 25.39 -16.43 -2.66
C GLY A 265 26.07 -17.75 -2.29
N ASP A 266 25.51 -18.50 -1.33
CA ASP A 266 26.08 -19.75 -0.79
C ASP A 266 25.21 -20.99 -1.09
N LEU A 267 24.05 -20.81 -1.73
CA LEU A 267 23.24 -21.92 -2.23
C LEU A 267 23.82 -22.43 -3.56
N PRO A 268 23.92 -23.75 -3.79
CA PRO A 268 24.17 -24.25 -5.13
C PRO A 268 23.06 -23.70 -6.02
N ALA A 269 23.44 -23.06 -7.13
CA ALA A 269 22.50 -22.71 -8.19
C ALA A 269 21.67 -23.97 -8.45
N VAL A 270 20.35 -23.90 -8.23
CA VAL A 270 19.48 -24.97 -8.68
C VAL A 270 19.57 -24.92 -10.20
N ALA A 271 20.39 -25.80 -10.75
CA ALA A 271 20.56 -26.02 -12.17
C ALA A 271 19.26 -26.61 -12.73
N SER A 272 18.23 -25.77 -12.81
CA SER A 272 17.00 -25.99 -13.54
C SER A 272 16.24 -24.67 -13.68
N TYR A 273 16.93 -23.62 -14.12
CA TYR A 273 16.35 -22.57 -14.95
C TYR A 273 17.43 -22.30 -15.99
N ASP A 274 17.14 -22.61 -17.25
CA ASP A 274 18.09 -22.50 -18.36
C ASP A 274 18.80 -21.15 -18.33
N ASP A 275 20.08 -21.20 -18.68
CA ASP A 275 20.99 -20.08 -18.99
C ASP A 275 20.42 -19.25 -20.16
N SER A 276 19.33 -18.56 -19.84
CA SER A 276 18.65 -17.60 -20.68
C SER A 276 18.16 -16.53 -19.71
N SER A 277 18.51 -15.28 -19.99
CA SER A 277 17.91 -14.10 -19.37
C SER A 277 16.40 -13.95 -19.67
N ASP A 278 15.76 -15.06 -20.03
CA ASP A 278 14.44 -15.23 -20.57
C ASP A 278 13.79 -16.30 -19.70
N TYR A 279 13.39 -15.93 -18.48
CA TYR A 279 12.77 -16.78 -17.44
C TYR A 279 11.81 -17.84 -18.01
N GLY A 280 12.32 -18.97 -18.50
CA GLY A 280 11.52 -19.95 -19.26
C GLY A 280 10.74 -19.38 -20.45
N GLY A 281 11.21 -18.30 -21.10
CA GLY A 281 10.49 -17.58 -22.16
C GLY A 281 9.49 -16.52 -21.67
N VAL A 282 9.44 -16.25 -20.36
CA VAL A 282 8.55 -15.25 -19.76
C VAL A 282 9.25 -13.90 -19.69
N ARG A 283 8.73 -12.95 -20.45
CA ARG A 283 9.23 -11.57 -20.46
C ARG A 283 8.89 -10.87 -19.12
N PRO A 284 9.86 -10.22 -18.45
CA PRO A 284 9.58 -9.48 -17.23
C PRO A 284 8.61 -8.32 -17.51
N LEU A 285 7.71 -8.09 -16.55
CA LEU A 285 6.72 -7.01 -16.58
C LEU A 285 7.40 -5.65 -16.41
N ALA A 286 8.46 -5.61 -15.60
CA ALA A 286 9.33 -4.46 -15.42
C ALA A 286 10.71 -4.96 -14.94
N SER A 287 11.77 -4.27 -15.35
CA SER A 287 13.13 -4.51 -14.86
C SER A 287 13.81 -3.19 -14.52
N PHE A 288 14.69 -3.19 -13.52
CA PHE A 288 15.41 -1.99 -13.08
C PHE A 288 16.71 -2.38 -12.35
N TYR A 289 17.63 -1.42 -12.25
CA TYR A 289 18.87 -1.58 -11.51
C TYR A 289 18.84 -0.77 -10.21
N LEU A 290 19.47 -1.30 -9.17
CA LEU A 290 19.67 -0.65 -7.88
C LEU A 290 21.13 -0.78 -7.46
N GLU A 291 21.82 0.35 -7.36
CA GLU A 291 23.10 0.45 -6.67
C GLU A 291 22.85 0.50 -5.16
N ALA A 292 22.92 -0.65 -4.50
CA ALA A 292 22.72 -0.77 -3.06
C ALA A 292 23.96 -0.28 -2.32
N LYS A 293 23.79 0.71 -1.43
CA LYS A 293 24.87 1.26 -0.61
C LYS A 293 24.91 0.65 0.78
N ALA A 294 26.10 0.59 1.36
CA ALA A 294 26.29 0.20 2.75
C ALA A 294 25.45 1.09 3.67
N ASN A 295 24.72 0.46 4.60
CA ASN A 295 23.88 1.12 5.60
C ASN A 295 22.67 1.90 5.04
N SER A 296 22.31 1.73 3.76
CA SER A 296 21.13 2.35 3.16
C SER A 296 19.89 1.45 3.22
N ILE A 297 18.72 2.09 3.21
CA ILE A 297 17.41 1.42 3.24
C ILE A 297 16.64 1.79 1.99
N TYR A 298 16.19 0.78 1.25
CA TYR A 298 15.46 0.93 0.00
C TYR A 298 14.06 0.33 0.12
N SER A 299 13.06 1.09 -0.34
CA SER A 299 11.72 0.58 -0.60
C SER A 299 11.46 0.62 -2.10
N LEU A 300 11.14 -0.54 -2.67
CA LEU A 300 10.78 -0.73 -4.06
C LEU A 300 9.25 -0.61 -4.17
N TYR A 301 8.75 0.56 -4.57
CA TYR A 301 7.32 0.73 -4.78
C TYR A 301 6.97 0.28 -6.19
N LEU A 302 6.19 -0.79 -6.29
CA LEU A 302 5.59 -1.24 -7.53
C LEU A 302 4.34 -0.40 -7.74
N LEU A 303 4.31 0.42 -8.78
CA LEU A 303 3.26 1.39 -9.05
C LEU A 303 2.65 1.11 -10.42
N GLY A 304 1.38 1.44 -10.58
CA GLY A 304 0.72 1.39 -11.88
C GLY A 304 -0.69 0.87 -11.76
N ARG A 305 -1.24 0.52 -12.92
CA ARG A 305 -2.50 -0.19 -13.06
C ARG A 305 -2.25 -1.41 -13.95
N TRP A 306 -2.63 -2.59 -13.47
CA TRP A 306 -2.32 -3.86 -14.13
C TRP A 306 -2.77 -3.94 -15.59
N ASP A 307 -3.98 -3.46 -15.82
CA ASP A 307 -4.72 -3.53 -17.07
C ASP A 307 -4.96 -2.13 -17.66
N GLY A 308 -4.15 -1.14 -17.28
CA GLY A 308 -4.37 0.23 -17.70
C GLY A 308 -3.12 1.11 -17.64
N ALA A 309 -3.35 2.42 -17.60
CA ALA A 309 -2.30 3.42 -17.59
C ALA A 309 -2.19 4.12 -16.21
N PRO A 310 -0.97 4.43 -15.76
CA PRO A 310 0.32 3.96 -16.30
C PRO A 310 0.52 2.46 -16.06
N PRO A 311 1.28 1.77 -16.94
CA PRO A 311 1.65 0.37 -16.73
C PRO A 311 2.50 0.20 -15.47
N LEU A 312 2.71 -1.05 -15.07
CA LEU A 312 3.59 -1.38 -13.95
C LEU A 312 4.97 -0.74 -14.13
N GLN A 313 5.40 0.01 -13.12
CA GLN A 313 6.70 0.65 -13.04
C GLN A 313 7.22 0.57 -11.61
N VAL A 314 8.53 0.66 -11.44
CA VAL A 314 9.17 0.63 -10.13
C VAL A 314 9.70 2.00 -9.78
N GLN A 315 9.35 2.46 -8.58
CA GLN A 315 9.98 3.62 -7.98
C GLN A 315 10.83 3.19 -6.79
N VAL A 316 12.14 3.35 -6.93
CA VAL A 316 13.11 3.10 -5.87
C VAL A 316 13.15 4.31 -4.93
N VAL A 317 13.11 4.04 -3.62
CA VAL A 317 13.12 5.07 -2.58
C VAL A 317 14.15 4.74 -1.54
N GLU A 318 15.23 5.50 -1.53
CA GLU A 318 16.20 5.53 -0.43
C GLU A 318 15.58 6.30 0.75
N SER A 319 15.55 5.67 1.93
CA SER A 319 15.14 6.29 3.20
C SER A 319 16.37 6.51 4.07
N LEU A 320 16.35 7.61 4.84
CA LEU A 320 17.44 8.03 5.74
C LEU A 320 17.59 7.11 6.94
#